data_AF-A0A7K2W5H8-F1
#
_entry.id   AF-A0A7K2W5H8-F1
#
_cell.length_a   1.000
_cell.length_b   1.000
_cell.length_c   1.000
_cell.angle_alpha   90.00
_cell.angle_beta   90.00
_cell.angle_gamma   90.00
#
_symmetry.space_group_name_H-M   'P 1'
#
loop_
_entity.id
_entity.type
_entity.pdbx_description
1 polymer ?
#
loop_
_entity_poly.entity_id
_entity_poly.type
_entity_poly.pdbx_seq_one_letter_code
_entity_poly.pdbx_strand_id
1 'polypeptide(L)'
;MVVLEIREVGVEDESPLLMVGLAESTEGEGRDFVFQCDLRRNEYLPDSNWPEGDSYCVTNQAGMTNYGAVREVELRSDVLRVVFTAGAVRDLHLEDSEFEFRINSNEFDREEFRRCLRSIVTCGRPEYHPTLVEL
;
A
#
# COMPACT_ATOMS: atom_id res chain seq x y z
N MET A 1 14.65 6.33 7.99
CA MET A 1 14.34 5.17 7.13
C MET A 1 14.26 3.93 7.99
N VAL A 2 13.19 3.15 7.82
CA VAL A 2 12.91 1.87 8.48
C VAL A 2 13.04 0.74 7.48
N VAL A 3 13.57 -0.41 7.91
CA VAL A 3 13.67 -1.61 7.07
C VAL A 3 12.88 -2.74 7.72
N LEU A 4 12.00 -3.37 6.96
CA LEU A 4 11.18 -4.52 7.37
C LEU A 4 11.60 -5.74 6.56
N GLU A 5 11.75 -6.89 7.23
CA GLU A 5 12.01 -8.16 6.57
C GLU A 5 10.67 -8.90 6.42
N ILE A 6 10.08 -8.84 5.23
CA ILE A 6 8.77 -9.39 4.94
C ILE A 6 8.87 -10.88 4.66
N ARG A 7 8.05 -11.65 5.38
CA ARG A 7 7.98 -13.11 5.32
C ARG A 7 6.71 -13.59 4.64
N GLU A 8 5.66 -12.79 4.68
CA GLU A 8 4.38 -13.10 4.05
C GLU A 8 3.94 -11.95 3.16
N VAL A 9 3.47 -12.31 1.97
CA VAL A 9 2.84 -11.39 1.02
C VAL A 9 1.47 -11.97 0.69
N GLY A 10 0.42 -11.21 0.99
CA GLY A 10 -0.95 -11.56 0.62
C GLY A 10 -1.39 -10.70 -0.55
N VAL A 11 -2.04 -11.30 -1.55
CA VAL A 11 -2.72 -10.55 -2.62
C VAL A 11 -4.14 -11.09 -2.71
N GLU A 12 -5.12 -10.20 -2.65
CA GLU A 12 -6.54 -10.51 -2.86
C GLU A 12 -7.05 -9.59 -3.98
N ASP A 13 -7.31 -10.17 -5.14
CA ASP A 13 -7.90 -9.49 -6.30
C ASP A 13 -9.32 -10.04 -6.54
N GLU A 14 -10.21 -9.78 -5.59
CA GLU A 14 -11.61 -10.21 -5.64
C GLU A 14 -12.56 -9.01 -5.52
N SER A 15 -13.25 -8.69 -6.63
CA SER A 15 -14.22 -7.59 -6.64
C SER A 15 -15.26 -7.74 -5.51
N PRO A 16 -15.51 -6.67 -4.72
CA PRO A 16 -15.14 -5.29 -5.01
C PRO A 16 -13.81 -4.82 -4.40
N LEU A 17 -13.01 -5.70 -3.79
CA LEU A 17 -11.82 -5.32 -3.04
C LEU A 17 -10.55 -5.74 -3.78
N LEU A 18 -9.57 -4.84 -3.80
CA LEU A 18 -8.21 -5.17 -4.18
C LEU A 18 -7.30 -4.90 -2.99
N MET A 19 -6.51 -5.90 -2.59
CA MET A 19 -5.66 -5.84 -1.40
C MET A 19 -4.27 -6.40 -1.67
N VAL A 20 -3.27 -5.76 -1.07
CA VAL A 20 -1.90 -6.26 -0.96
C VAL A 20 -1.46 -6.11 0.50
N GLY A 21 -1.11 -7.24 1.14
CA GLY A 21 -0.60 -7.30 2.50
C GLY A 21 0.89 -7.66 2.54
N LEU A 22 1.63 -7.08 3.47
CA LEU A 22 3.04 -7.34 3.74
C LEU A 22 3.22 -7.53 5.24
N ALA A 23 3.73 -8.67 5.70
CA ALA A 23 3.94 -8.95 7.12
C ALA A 23 5.34 -9.49 7.44
N GLU A 24 5.89 -9.10 8.60
CA GLU A 24 7.17 -9.60 9.13
C GLU A 24 7.11 -11.07 9.62
N SER A 25 5.90 -11.61 9.85
CA SER A 25 5.68 -12.98 10.33
C SER A 25 4.46 -13.61 9.67
N THR A 26 4.51 -14.94 9.53
CA THR A 26 3.38 -15.79 9.08
C THR A 26 2.44 -16.20 10.22
N GLU A 27 2.81 -15.91 11.48
CA GLU A 27 2.03 -16.29 12.67
C GLU A 27 1.23 -15.12 13.26
N GLY A 28 1.16 -13.98 12.55
CA GLY A 28 0.41 -12.80 12.98
C GLY A 28 1.09 -11.95 14.06
N GLU A 29 2.35 -12.21 14.37
CA GLU A 29 3.17 -11.38 15.27
C GLU A 29 4.05 -10.40 14.46
N GLY A 30 4.30 -9.20 14.98
CA GLY A 30 5.17 -8.22 14.31
C GLY A 30 4.39 -7.15 13.53
N ARG A 31 5.07 -6.43 12.63
CA ARG A 31 4.43 -5.38 11.83
C ARG A 31 3.84 -5.96 10.55
N ASP A 32 2.68 -5.44 10.21
CA ASP A 32 2.06 -5.64 8.92
C ASP A 32 1.57 -4.31 8.34
N PHE A 33 1.50 -4.28 7.01
CA PHE A 33 0.91 -3.20 6.25
C PHE A 33 0.00 -3.79 5.19
N VAL A 34 -1.22 -3.27 5.11
CA VAL A 34 -2.20 -3.68 4.12
C VAL A 34 -2.60 -2.46 3.29
N PHE A 35 -2.35 -2.54 2.00
CA PHE A 35 -2.76 -1.58 0.98
C PHE A 35 -4.06 -2.09 0.37
N GLN A 36 -5.08 -1.24 0.27
CA GLN A 36 -6.36 -1.69 -0.29
C GLN A 36 -7.15 -0.58 -0.99
N CYS A 37 -7.86 -0.94 -2.06
CA CYS A 37 -8.75 -0.06 -2.82
C CYS A 37 -10.10 -0.75 -3.07
N ASP A 38 -11.18 0.04 -3.01
CA ASP A 38 -12.52 -0.38 -3.44
C ASP A 38 -12.65 -0.21 -4.96
N LEU A 39 -12.69 -1.33 -5.68
CA LEU A 39 -12.79 -1.37 -7.14
C LEU A 39 -14.10 -0.81 -7.68
N ARG A 40 -15.17 -0.72 -6.86
CA ARG A 40 -16.42 -0.05 -7.30
C ARG A 40 -16.22 1.44 -7.53
N ARG A 41 -15.13 2.00 -7.00
CA ARG A 41 -14.83 3.42 -7.08
C ARG A 41 -13.53 3.71 -7.85
N ASN A 42 -12.79 2.70 -8.32
CA ASN A 42 -11.42 2.88 -8.81
C ASN A 42 -11.24 3.91 -9.94
N GLU A 43 -12.28 4.16 -10.74
CA GLU A 43 -12.30 5.21 -11.75
C GLU A 43 -12.70 6.56 -11.13
N TYR A 44 -11.77 7.51 -11.17
CA TYR A 44 -12.11 8.91 -10.93
C TYR A 44 -12.88 9.46 -12.13
N LEU A 45 -14.11 9.93 -11.87
CA LEU A 45 -14.86 10.74 -12.82
C LEU A 45 -14.72 12.22 -12.46
N PRO A 46 -14.43 13.13 -13.42
CA PRO A 46 -14.54 14.56 -13.19
C PRO A 46 -15.92 14.91 -12.60
N ASP A 47 -15.93 15.79 -11.59
CA ASP A 47 -17.14 16.19 -10.83
C ASP A 47 -17.78 15.07 -9.97
N SER A 48 -17.10 13.93 -9.78
CA SER A 48 -17.54 12.92 -8.80
C SER A 48 -17.40 13.43 -7.36
N ASN A 49 -18.27 12.94 -6.47
CA ASN A 49 -18.28 13.26 -5.05
C ASN A 49 -17.24 12.47 -4.23
N TRP A 50 -16.14 12.05 -4.86
CA TRP A 50 -15.05 11.37 -4.17
C TRP A 50 -14.55 12.26 -3.02
N PRO A 51 -14.62 11.79 -1.76
CA PRO A 51 -14.17 12.58 -0.63
C PRO A 51 -12.69 12.97 -0.79
N GLU A 52 -12.35 14.17 -0.35
CA GLU A 52 -10.96 14.63 -0.32
C GLU A 52 -10.12 13.67 0.54
N GLY A 53 -8.99 13.20 0.02
CA GLY A 53 -8.09 12.27 0.71
C GLY A 53 -8.48 10.81 0.64
N ASP A 54 -9.75 10.46 0.36
CA ASP A 54 -10.15 9.07 0.14
C ASP A 54 -9.70 8.66 -1.27
N SER A 55 -8.75 7.74 -1.38
CA SER A 55 -8.34 7.12 -2.63
C SER A 55 -8.27 5.60 -2.40
N TYR A 56 -7.09 5.08 -2.17
CA TYR A 56 -6.86 3.82 -1.46
C TYR A 56 -6.55 4.12 0.00
N CYS A 57 -6.54 3.11 0.85
CA CYS A 57 -6.02 3.23 2.21
C CYS A 57 -4.90 2.25 2.51
N VAL A 58 -4.13 2.61 3.52
CA VAL A 58 -3.15 1.74 4.17
C VAL A 58 -3.59 1.53 5.60
N THR A 59 -3.57 0.27 6.04
CA THR A 59 -3.72 -0.09 7.45
C THR A 59 -2.45 -0.74 7.97
N ASN A 60 -2.28 -0.76 9.29
CA ASN A 60 -1.19 -1.46 9.95
C ASN A 60 -1.68 -2.43 11.02
N GLN A 61 -0.75 -3.12 11.68
CA GLN A 61 -1.02 -4.13 12.72
C GLN A 61 -1.85 -3.61 13.91
N ALA A 62 -1.87 -2.30 14.14
CA ALA A 62 -2.65 -1.68 15.21
C ALA A 62 -4.10 -1.34 14.78
N GLY A 63 -4.49 -1.66 13.53
CA GLY A 63 -5.78 -1.32 12.96
C GLY A 63 -5.94 0.16 12.65
N MET A 64 -4.84 0.92 12.63
CA MET A 64 -4.85 2.33 12.24
C MET A 64 -4.96 2.43 10.73
N THR A 65 -5.66 3.47 10.23
CA THR A 65 -5.96 3.62 8.80
C THR A 65 -5.65 5.03 8.34
N ASN A 66 -5.03 5.15 7.17
CA ASN A 66 -4.86 6.44 6.48
C ASN A 66 -5.12 6.27 4.98
N TYR A 67 -5.82 7.24 4.37
CA TYR A 67 -6.13 7.25 2.95
C TYR A 67 -5.14 8.12 2.17
N GLY A 68 -4.76 7.68 0.96
CA GLY A 68 -3.75 8.37 0.14
C GLY A 68 -2.38 8.42 0.83
N ALA A 69 -2.03 7.36 1.54
CA ALA A 69 -0.94 7.38 2.51
C ALA A 69 0.46 7.53 1.90
N VAL A 70 0.64 7.30 0.60
CA VAL A 70 1.94 7.20 -0.06
C VAL A 70 2.21 8.43 -0.92
N ARG A 71 3.42 8.97 -0.78
CA ARG A 71 3.98 10.05 -1.61
C ARG A 71 4.79 9.49 -2.77
N GLU A 72 5.51 8.40 -2.56
CA GLU A 72 6.42 7.80 -3.53
C GLU A 72 6.48 6.28 -3.32
N VAL A 73 6.51 5.53 -4.42
CA VAL A 73 6.66 4.08 -4.39
C VAL A 73 7.60 3.59 -5.48
N GLU A 74 8.44 2.64 -5.11
CA GLU A 74 9.43 2.00 -5.97
C GLU A 74 9.53 0.52 -5.63
N LEU A 75 9.43 -0.36 -6.62
CA LEU A 75 9.60 -1.79 -6.48
C LEU A 75 10.74 -2.27 -7.38
N ARG A 76 11.88 -2.56 -6.76
CA ARG A 76 13.08 -3.09 -7.41
C ARG A 76 13.42 -4.47 -6.86
N SER A 77 13.37 -5.47 -7.73
CA SER A 77 13.62 -6.87 -7.38
C SER A 77 12.75 -7.33 -6.22
N ASP A 78 13.33 -7.45 -5.02
CA ASP A 78 12.69 -7.91 -3.78
C ASP A 78 12.47 -6.79 -2.77
N VAL A 79 12.69 -5.53 -3.16
CA VAL A 79 12.58 -4.39 -2.25
C VAL A 79 11.49 -3.46 -2.75
N LEU A 80 10.42 -3.34 -1.96
CA LEU A 80 9.45 -2.28 -2.09
C LEU A 80 9.87 -1.12 -1.18
N ARG A 81 10.19 0.03 -1.76
CA ARG A 81 10.39 1.28 -1.02
C ARG A 81 9.11 2.10 -1.09
N VAL A 82 8.65 2.56 0.08
CA VAL A 82 7.47 3.41 0.23
C VAL A 82 7.87 4.63 1.03
N VAL A 83 7.57 5.81 0.50
CA VAL A 83 7.62 7.05 1.27
C VAL A 83 6.21 7.51 1.59
N PHE A 84 5.87 7.51 2.87
CA PHE A 84 4.58 7.93 3.38
C PHE A 84 4.45 9.46 3.47
N THR A 85 3.21 9.95 3.39
CA THR A 85 2.89 11.36 3.63
C THR A 85 3.03 11.70 5.12
N ALA A 86 3.21 12.98 5.46
CA ALA A 86 3.24 13.40 6.86
C ALA A 86 1.93 13.09 7.62
N GLY A 87 0.80 13.08 6.90
CA GLY A 87 -0.49 12.66 7.44
C GLY A 87 -0.48 11.18 7.82
N ALA A 88 0.00 10.31 6.93
CA ALA A 88 0.14 8.89 7.20
C ALA A 88 1.09 8.58 8.36
N VAL A 89 2.25 9.27 8.45
CA VAL A 89 3.17 9.11 9.58
C VAL A 89 2.47 9.37 10.91
N ARG A 90 1.68 10.44 10.99
CA ARG A 90 0.91 10.76 12.19
C ARG A 90 -0.21 9.76 12.44
N ASP A 91 -1.05 9.49 11.45
CA ASP A 91 -2.30 8.76 11.62
C ASP A 91 -2.07 7.25 11.79
N LEU A 92 -1.00 6.70 11.20
CA LEU A 92 -0.55 5.32 11.38
C LEU A 92 0.47 5.16 12.51
N HIS A 93 0.84 6.25 13.19
CA HIS A 93 1.88 6.27 14.23
C HIS A 93 3.22 5.65 13.78
N LEU A 94 3.67 6.00 12.57
CA LEU A 94 4.94 5.51 12.03
C LEU A 94 6.11 6.22 12.69
N GLU A 95 7.21 5.48 12.87
CA GLU A 95 8.46 6.01 13.43
C GLU A 95 9.27 6.83 12.42
N ASP A 96 8.99 6.67 11.12
CA ASP A 96 9.61 7.42 10.03
C ASP A 96 8.61 7.60 8.87
N SER A 97 9.00 8.36 7.86
CA SER A 97 8.26 8.48 6.59
C SER A 97 8.71 7.48 5.54
N GLU A 98 9.94 6.96 5.59
CA GLU A 98 10.49 6.07 4.56
C GLU A 98 10.67 4.65 5.08
N PHE A 99 10.07 3.69 4.36
CA PHE A 99 10.12 2.26 4.67
C PHE A 99 10.63 1.46 3.47
N GLU A 100 11.57 0.56 3.73
CA GLU A 100 11.96 -0.52 2.81
C GLU A 100 11.36 -1.83 3.29
N PHE A 101 10.54 -2.46 2.45
CA PHE A 101 9.98 -3.78 2.65
C PHE A 101 10.81 -4.77 1.84
N ARG A 102 11.68 -5.52 2.51
CA ARG A 102 12.51 -6.57 1.90
C ARG A 102 11.74 -7.88 1.88
N ILE A 103 11.29 -8.25 0.70
CA ILE A 103 10.41 -9.39 0.49
C ILE A 103 11.25 -10.66 0.36
N ASN A 104 11.30 -11.43 1.44
CA ASN A 104 11.99 -12.73 1.49
C ASN A 104 11.01 -13.91 1.36
N SER A 105 9.86 -13.67 0.71
CA SER A 105 8.88 -14.72 0.40
C SER A 105 9.11 -15.24 -1.01
N ASN A 106 9.13 -16.56 -1.16
CA ASN A 106 9.18 -17.21 -2.48
C ASN A 106 7.80 -17.67 -2.97
N GLU A 107 6.75 -17.44 -2.18
CA GLU A 107 5.46 -18.11 -2.34
C GLU A 107 4.35 -17.21 -2.92
N PHE A 108 4.70 -16.06 -3.51
CA PHE A 108 3.74 -15.13 -4.10
C PHE A 108 4.05 -14.85 -5.57
N ASP A 109 3.00 -14.56 -6.35
CA ASP A 109 3.14 -14.09 -7.72
C ASP A 109 3.57 -12.61 -7.73
N ARG A 110 4.79 -12.37 -8.24
CA ARG A 110 5.42 -11.05 -8.28
C ARG A 110 4.78 -10.12 -9.30
N GLU A 111 4.36 -10.66 -10.44
CA GLU A 111 3.72 -9.88 -11.49
C GLU A 111 2.33 -9.45 -11.02
N GLU A 112 1.61 -10.36 -10.37
CA GLU A 112 0.33 -10.07 -9.75
C GLU A 112 0.46 -9.03 -8.64
N PHE A 113 1.38 -9.23 -7.69
CA PHE A 113 1.66 -8.25 -6.64
C PHE A 113 1.95 -6.85 -7.19
N ARG A 114 2.83 -6.74 -8.21
CA ARG A 114 3.17 -5.46 -8.85
C ARG A 114 1.95 -4.82 -9.49
N ARG A 115 1.16 -5.59 -10.26
CA ARG A 115 -0.06 -5.11 -10.92
C ARG A 115 -1.10 -4.63 -9.89
N CYS A 116 -1.32 -5.40 -8.84
CA CYS A 116 -2.31 -5.11 -7.80
C CYS A 116 -1.88 -3.88 -7.00
N LEU A 117 -0.63 -3.82 -6.54
CA LEU A 117 -0.11 -2.67 -5.81
C LEU A 117 -0.20 -1.39 -6.63
N ARG A 118 0.19 -1.45 -7.91
CA ARG A 118 0.06 -0.33 -8.85
C ARG A 118 -1.39 0.13 -8.96
N SER A 119 -2.32 -0.79 -9.18
CA SER A 119 -3.75 -0.47 -9.28
C SER A 119 -4.31 0.15 -8.00
N ILE A 120 -3.89 -0.35 -6.82
CA ILE A 120 -4.29 0.19 -5.52
C ILE A 120 -3.78 1.63 -5.38
N VAL A 121 -2.48 1.88 -5.54
CA VAL A 121 -1.92 3.21 -5.26
C VAL A 121 -2.35 4.27 -6.29
N THR A 122 -2.86 3.87 -7.44
CA THR A 122 -3.46 4.77 -8.46
C THR A 122 -4.99 4.76 -8.46
N CYS A 123 -5.62 4.20 -7.43
CA CYS A 123 -7.08 4.21 -7.27
C CYS A 123 -7.59 5.60 -6.88
N GLY A 124 -8.73 6.03 -7.42
CA GLY A 124 -9.35 7.31 -7.03
C GLY A 124 -8.65 8.54 -7.63
N ARG A 125 -8.70 9.68 -6.92
CA ARG A 125 -8.34 10.99 -7.48
C ARG A 125 -6.84 11.09 -7.83
N PRO A 126 -6.47 11.50 -9.07
CA PRO A 126 -5.07 11.58 -9.52
C PRO A 126 -4.15 12.45 -8.66
N GLU A 127 -4.69 13.46 -7.98
CA GLU A 127 -3.94 14.34 -7.09
C GLU A 127 -3.39 13.64 -5.82
N TYR A 128 -3.91 12.46 -5.47
CA TYR A 128 -3.41 11.62 -4.38
C TYR A 128 -2.57 10.44 -4.87
N HIS A 129 -2.34 10.31 -6.18
CA HIS A 129 -1.48 9.25 -6.69
C HIS A 129 -0.03 9.55 -6.28
N PRO A 130 0.71 8.55 -5.76
CA PRO A 130 2.11 8.75 -5.47
C PRO A 130 2.92 8.90 -6.75
N THR A 131 4.12 9.44 -6.61
CA THR A 131 5.12 9.32 -7.68
C THR A 131 5.55 7.86 -7.81
N LEU A 132 5.36 7.27 -8.99
CA LEU A 132 5.82 5.92 -9.32
C LEU A 132 7.21 6.00 -9.94
N VAL A 133 8.23 5.56 -9.22
CA VAL A 133 9.63 5.60 -9.71
C VAL A 133 9.94 4.38 -10.56
N GLU A 134 9.58 3.19 -10.08
CA GLU A 134 9.75 1.92 -10.79
C GLU A 134 8.76 0.89 -10.25
N LEU A 135 7.54 0.87 -10.80
CA LEU A 135 6.45 -0.03 -10.42
C LEU A 135 5.84 -0.71 -11.63
#